data_AF-A0A5C6RHQ7-F1
#
_entry.id   AF-A0A5C6RHQ7-F1
#
_cell.length_a   1.000
_cell.length_b   1.000
_cell.length_c   1.000
_cell.angle_alpha   90.00
_cell.angle_beta   90.00
_cell.angle_gamma   90.00
#
_symmetry.space_group_name_H-M   'P 1'
#
loop_
_entity.id
_entity.type
_entity.pdbx_description
1 polymer ?
#
loop_
_entity_poly.entity_id
_entity_poly.type
_entity_poly.pdbx_seq_one_letter_code
_entity_poly.pdbx_strand_id
1 'polypeptide(L)'
;MYVYIQTEPTLFTVGFHSPSGKWHPESDHPTRKEAAQQVAKLNGTAPTPTIDKELLPPVPLLLNTDLYDSDNFAWLKRIYLATGGNQTALDDLRRKMDVSRSHPEFIKANRELKAFIKTHFTNL
;
A
#
# COMPACT_ATOMS: atom_id res chain seq x y z
N MET A 1 -7.48 8.32 -22.08
CA MET A 1 -8.07 8.22 -20.74
C MET A 1 -8.76 6.87 -20.63
N TYR A 2 -8.48 6.12 -19.57
CA TYR A 2 -9.16 4.85 -19.32
C TYR A 2 -10.57 5.11 -18.78
N VAL A 3 -11.49 4.25 -19.18
CA VAL A 3 -12.88 4.19 -18.71
C VAL A 3 -13.26 2.72 -18.50
N TYR A 4 -14.40 2.46 -17.88
CA TYR A 4 -14.97 1.12 -17.85
C TYR A 4 -16.36 1.13 -18.44
N ILE A 5 -16.74 0.02 -19.08
CA ILE A 5 -18.07 -0.23 -19.60
C ILE A 5 -18.58 -1.56 -19.04
N GLN A 6 -19.88 -1.66 -18.82
CA GLN A 6 -20.51 -2.93 -18.46
C GLN A 6 -20.70 -3.75 -19.74
N THR A 7 -19.88 -4.77 -19.94
CA THR A 7 -19.92 -5.64 -21.12
C THR A 7 -20.94 -6.76 -20.95
N GLU A 8 -21.16 -7.21 -19.72
CA GLU A 8 -22.17 -8.20 -19.34
C GLU A 8 -22.85 -7.83 -18.00
N PRO A 9 -23.99 -8.45 -17.63
CA PRO A 9 -24.69 -8.13 -16.38
C PRO A 9 -23.81 -8.18 -15.13
N THR A 10 -22.80 -9.05 -15.12
CA THR A 10 -21.86 -9.25 -14.00
C THR A 10 -20.41 -8.97 -14.38
N LEU A 11 -20.16 -8.28 -15.50
CA LEU A 11 -18.81 -8.03 -16.02
C LEU A 11 -18.62 -6.57 -16.43
N PHE A 12 -17.57 -5.96 -15.89
CA PHE A 12 -17.15 -4.61 -16.21
C PHE A 12 -15.75 -4.64 -16.82
N THR A 13 -15.63 -4.21 -18.07
CA THR A 13 -14.36 -4.18 -18.80
C THR A 13 -13.78 -2.77 -18.76
N VAL A 14 -12.57 -2.63 -18.25
CA VAL A 14 -11.74 -1.42 -18.29
C VAL A 14 -11.00 -1.38 -19.63
N GLY A 15 -10.89 -0.20 -20.23
CA GLY A 15 -10.20 0.01 -21.48
C GLY A 15 -10.11 1.49 -21.85
N PHE A 16 -9.69 1.80 -23.06
CA PHE A 16 -9.62 3.17 -23.57
C PHE A 16 -10.03 3.25 -25.04
N HIS A 17 -10.38 4.45 -25.48
CA HIS A 17 -10.57 4.73 -26.90
C HIS A 17 -9.27 5.26 -27.51
N SER A 18 -8.88 4.70 -28.65
CA SER A 18 -7.83 5.29 -29.49
C SER A 18 -8.25 6.69 -30.00
N PRO A 19 -7.33 7.50 -30.54
CA PRO A 19 -7.69 8.75 -31.21
C PRO A 19 -8.66 8.56 -32.38
N SER A 20 -8.69 7.37 -32.98
CA SER A 20 -9.65 6.98 -34.02
C SER A 20 -11.01 6.52 -33.48
N GLY A 21 -11.22 6.58 -32.16
CA GLY A 21 -12.46 6.19 -31.49
C GLY A 21 -12.62 4.68 -31.25
N LYS A 22 -11.66 3.86 -31.65
CA LYS A 22 -11.73 2.40 -31.48
C LYS A 22 -11.58 2.03 -30.01
N TRP A 23 -12.45 1.17 -29.50
CA TRP A 23 -12.36 0.61 -28.15
C TRP A 23 -11.24 -0.43 -28.05
N HIS A 24 -10.41 -0.31 -27.02
CA HIS A 24 -9.34 -1.23 -26.67
C HIS A 24 -9.53 -1.72 -25.23
N PRO A 25 -9.95 -2.99 -25.01
CA PRO A 25 -10.11 -3.56 -23.69
C PRO A 25 -8.74 -3.87 -23.06
N GLU A 26 -8.65 -3.71 -21.73
CA GLU A 26 -7.44 -3.88 -20.93
C GLU A 26 -7.63 -4.95 -19.84
N SER A 27 -8.75 -4.93 -19.09
CA SER A 27 -9.01 -5.89 -18.00
C SER A 27 -10.48 -5.98 -17.62
N ASP A 28 -10.89 -7.12 -17.09
CA ASP A 28 -12.26 -7.39 -16.65
C ASP A 28 -12.39 -7.48 -15.12
N HIS A 29 -13.53 -7.00 -14.61
CA HIS A 29 -13.82 -6.91 -13.18
C HIS A 29 -15.26 -7.34 -12.89
N PRO A 30 -15.52 -8.11 -11.82
CA PRO A 30 -16.86 -8.58 -11.49
C PRO A 30 -17.76 -7.49 -10.91
N THR A 31 -17.18 -6.38 -10.42
CA THR A 31 -17.95 -5.28 -9.86
C THR A 31 -17.58 -3.93 -10.46
N ARG A 32 -18.57 -3.04 -10.50
CA ARG A 32 -18.39 -1.63 -10.90
C ARG A 32 -17.32 -0.92 -10.05
N LYS A 33 -17.24 -1.25 -8.76
CA LYS A 33 -16.31 -0.63 -7.80
C LYS A 33 -14.87 -0.96 -8.14
N GLU A 34 -14.57 -2.23 -8.42
CA GLU A 34 -13.21 -2.66 -8.80
C GLU A 34 -12.79 -2.08 -10.14
N ALA A 35 -13.69 -2.07 -11.14
CA ALA A 35 -13.42 -1.43 -12.43
C ALA A 35 -13.13 0.07 -12.29
N ALA A 36 -13.88 0.78 -11.43
CA ALA A 36 -13.65 2.20 -11.15
C ALA A 36 -12.30 2.44 -10.45
N GLN A 37 -11.91 1.58 -9.50
CA GLN A 37 -10.60 1.65 -8.84
C GLN A 37 -9.46 1.44 -9.83
N GLN A 38 -9.58 0.48 -10.74
CA GLN A 38 -8.59 0.23 -11.78
C GLN A 38 -8.49 1.40 -12.77
N VAL A 39 -9.62 1.99 -13.17
CA VAL A 39 -9.64 3.22 -14.00
C VAL A 39 -8.94 4.37 -13.29
N ALA A 40 -9.23 4.60 -12.01
CA ALA A 40 -8.56 5.64 -11.23
C ALA A 40 -7.05 5.40 -11.15
N LYS A 41 -6.61 4.15 -10.96
CA LYS A 41 -5.19 3.77 -10.96
C LYS A 41 -4.52 4.08 -12.30
N LEU A 42 -5.12 3.64 -13.40
CA LEU A 42 -4.56 3.82 -14.75
C LEU A 42 -4.56 5.28 -15.21
N ASN A 43 -5.52 6.08 -14.73
CA ASN A 43 -5.56 7.52 -14.98
C ASN A 43 -4.73 8.34 -13.97
N GLY A 44 -4.07 7.70 -12.99
CA GLY A 44 -3.25 8.38 -11.98
C GLY A 44 -4.04 9.18 -10.94
N THR A 45 -5.35 8.95 -10.81
CA THR A 45 -6.24 9.60 -9.83
C THR A 45 -6.68 8.65 -8.71
N ALA A 46 -6.12 7.45 -8.66
CA ALA A 46 -6.36 6.53 -7.55
C ALA A 46 -6.02 7.26 -6.24
N PRO A 47 -6.96 7.33 -5.28
CA PRO A 47 -6.61 7.80 -3.96
C PRO A 47 -5.47 6.92 -3.44
N THR A 48 -4.39 7.55 -2.99
CA THR A 48 -3.36 6.90 -2.18
C THR A 48 -4.08 6.03 -1.16
N PRO A 49 -3.70 4.75 -0.96
CA PRO A 49 -4.39 3.88 -0.03
C PRO A 49 -4.47 4.56 1.34
N THR A 50 -5.65 5.10 1.65
CA THR A 50 -5.97 5.63 2.96
C THR A 50 -6.04 4.41 3.84
N ILE A 51 -5.11 4.29 4.78
CA ILE A 51 -5.23 3.26 5.79
C ILE A 51 -6.36 3.74 6.68
N ASP A 52 -7.51 3.07 6.58
CA ASP A 52 -8.64 3.30 7.47
C ASP A 52 -8.07 3.20 8.88
N LYS A 53 -8.21 4.27 9.66
CA LYS A 53 -7.65 4.35 11.02
C LYS A 53 -8.13 3.19 11.90
N GLU A 54 -9.27 2.60 11.55
CA GLU A 54 -9.88 1.41 12.16
C GLU A 54 -9.14 0.09 11.86
N LEU A 55 -8.30 0.05 10.83
CA LEU A 55 -7.45 -1.10 10.46
C LEU A 55 -6.03 -1.01 11.04
N LEU A 56 -5.70 0.06 11.77
CA LEU A 56 -4.47 0.11 12.55
C LEU A 56 -4.67 -0.76 13.81
N PRO A 57 -3.88 -1.82 14.00
CA PRO A 57 -3.89 -2.55 15.25
C PRO A 57 -3.42 -1.59 16.34
N PRO A 58 -3.88 -1.80 17.59
CA PRO A 58 -3.46 -1.03 18.74
C PRO A 58 -1.94 -0.77 18.76
N VAL A 59 -1.50 0.43 19.15
CA VAL A 59 -0.07 0.78 19.32
C VAL A 59 0.75 -0.32 20.03
N PRO A 60 0.24 -1.03 21.06
CA PRO A 60 0.95 -2.16 21.65
C PRO A 60 1.23 -3.34 20.72
N LEU A 61 0.32 -3.63 19.76
CA LEU A 61 0.51 -4.69 18.76
C LEU A 61 1.58 -4.26 17.74
N LEU A 62 1.54 -3.01 17.29
CA LEU A 62 2.54 -2.40 16.41
C LEU A 62 3.97 -2.49 16.99
N LEU A 63 4.13 -2.19 18.28
CA LEU A 63 5.44 -2.20 18.95
C LEU A 63 5.99 -3.61 19.22
N ASN A 64 5.11 -4.62 19.18
CA ASN A 64 5.44 -6.03 19.39
C ASN A 64 5.39 -6.87 18.11
N THR A 65 5.14 -6.24 16.96
CA THR A 65 5.07 -6.93 15.67
C THR A 65 6.45 -7.46 15.26
N ASP A 66 6.54 -8.74 14.89
CA ASP A 66 7.77 -9.30 14.33
C ASP A 66 7.98 -8.77 12.91
N LEU A 67 8.93 -7.85 12.76
CA LEU A 67 9.24 -7.22 11.48
C LEU A 67 9.94 -8.16 10.49
N TYR A 68 10.43 -9.32 10.93
CA TYR A 68 10.98 -10.34 10.03
C TYR A 68 9.91 -11.00 9.18
N ASP A 69 8.71 -11.11 9.74
CA ASP A 69 7.58 -11.64 9.02
C ASP A 69 7.26 -10.71 7.84
N SER A 70 7.24 -11.30 6.65
CA SER A 70 7.11 -10.57 5.40
C SER A 70 5.77 -9.84 5.30
N ASP A 71 4.71 -10.40 5.89
CA ASP A 71 3.38 -9.83 5.86
C ASP A 71 3.30 -8.64 6.83
N ASN A 72 3.86 -8.78 8.02
CA ASN A 72 4.00 -7.69 8.99
C ASN A 72 4.84 -6.53 8.43
N PHE A 73 5.93 -6.84 7.73
CA PHE A 73 6.76 -5.81 7.09
C PHE A 73 6.03 -5.13 5.94
N ALA A 74 5.36 -5.89 5.08
CA ALA A 74 4.58 -5.36 3.97
C ALA A 74 3.44 -4.45 4.47
N TRP A 75 2.77 -4.85 5.54
CA TRP A 75 1.74 -4.08 6.19
C TRP A 75 2.29 -2.77 6.78
N LEU A 76 3.38 -2.83 7.54
CA LEU A 76 4.04 -1.65 8.11
C LEU A 76 4.57 -0.68 7.04
N LYS A 77 5.10 -1.22 5.93
CA LYS A 77 5.52 -0.42 4.76
C LYS A 77 4.37 0.43 4.23
N ARG A 78 3.16 -0.13 4.12
CA ARG A 78 1.98 0.61 3.63
C ARG A 78 1.63 1.76 4.56
N ILE A 79 1.68 1.52 5.87
CA ILE A 79 1.45 2.54 6.90
C ILE A 79 2.46 3.66 6.84
N TYR A 80 3.74 3.30 6.87
CA TYR A 80 4.82 4.27 6.89
C TYR A 80 4.78 5.19 5.66
N LEU A 81 4.60 4.63 4.46
CA LEU A 81 4.48 5.40 3.23
C LEU A 81 3.20 6.25 3.21
N ALA A 82 2.07 5.74 3.69
CA ALA A 82 0.82 6.49 3.78
C ALA A 82 0.91 7.69 4.73
N THR A 83 1.78 7.63 5.74
CA THR A 83 2.06 8.74 6.66
C THR A 83 3.18 9.68 6.21
N GLY A 84 3.62 9.60 4.95
CA GLY A 84 4.67 10.47 4.41
C GLY A 84 6.10 10.02 4.71
N GLY A 85 6.28 8.77 5.14
CA GLY A 85 7.58 8.16 5.34
C GLY A 85 8.34 7.91 4.02
N ASN A 86 9.67 7.88 4.08
CA ASN A 86 10.55 7.73 2.92
C ASN A 86 10.85 6.25 2.59
N GLN A 87 10.56 5.82 1.35
CA GLN A 87 10.83 4.45 0.89
C GLN A 87 12.30 4.02 1.05
N THR A 88 13.27 4.91 0.86
CA THR A 88 14.70 4.61 1.04
C THR A 88 15.03 4.18 2.47
N ALA A 89 14.34 4.76 3.47
CA ALA A 89 14.53 4.39 4.86
C ALA A 89 13.98 2.98 5.18
N LEU A 90 12.88 2.58 4.53
CA LEU A 90 12.33 1.23 4.63
C LEU A 90 13.20 0.18 3.95
N ASP A 91 13.75 0.51 2.78
CA ASP A 91 14.60 -0.42 2.04
C ASP A 91 15.94 -0.64 2.78
N ASP A 92 16.48 0.40 3.42
CA ASP A 92 17.64 0.30 4.30
C ASP A 92 17.33 -0.50 5.57
N LEU A 93 16.16 -0.29 6.18
CA LEU A 93 15.67 -1.12 7.29
C LEU A 93 15.60 -2.60 6.88
N ARG A 94 14.96 -2.91 5.75
CA ARG A 94 14.82 -4.30 5.24
C ARG A 94 16.17 -4.96 5.05
N ARG A 95 17.08 -4.26 4.36
CA ARG A 95 18.45 -4.72 4.13
C ARG A 95 19.15 -5.07 5.44
N LYS A 96 18.99 -4.24 6.47
CA LYS A 96 19.58 -4.47 7.80
C LYS A 96 18.94 -5.63 8.56
N MET A 97 17.65 -5.92 8.35
CA MET A 97 16.99 -7.08 8.97
C MET A 97 17.55 -8.39 8.44
N ASP A 98 17.85 -8.45 7.14
CA ASP A 98 18.38 -9.65 6.47
C ASP A 98 19.78 -10.05 6.99
N VAL A 99 20.51 -9.15 7.67
CA VAL A 99 21.90 -9.39 8.12
C VAL A 99 21.98 -10.08 9.49
N SER A 100 21.09 -9.79 10.46
CA SER A 100 20.89 -10.56 11.72
C SER A 100 20.02 -9.80 12.75
N ARG A 101 19.23 -10.53 13.56
CA ARG A 101 18.45 -10.01 14.71
C ARG A 101 19.31 -9.35 15.79
N SER A 102 20.57 -9.75 15.91
CA SER A 102 21.52 -9.24 16.90
C SER A 102 22.45 -8.16 16.34
N HIS A 103 22.30 -7.79 15.06
CA HIS A 103 23.16 -6.77 14.45
C HIS A 103 22.89 -5.40 15.11
N PRO A 104 23.90 -4.67 15.60
CA PRO A 104 23.71 -3.38 16.28
C PRO A 104 22.91 -2.37 15.45
N GLU A 105 23.10 -2.39 14.13
CA GLU A 105 22.36 -1.53 13.21
C GLU A 105 20.87 -1.89 13.09
N PHE A 106 20.53 -3.18 13.15
CA PHE A 106 19.13 -3.64 13.17
C PHE A 106 18.45 -3.20 14.47
N ILE A 107 19.12 -3.36 15.62
CA ILE A 107 18.60 -2.90 16.92
C ILE A 107 18.34 -1.39 16.89
N LYS A 108 19.27 -0.61 16.32
CA LYS A 108 19.12 0.83 16.15
C LYS A 108 17.94 1.18 15.23
N ALA A 109 17.84 0.55 14.06
CA ALA A 109 16.78 0.81 13.10
C ALA A 109 15.38 0.39 13.62
N ASN A 110 15.29 -0.74 14.32
CA ASN A 110 14.07 -1.17 15.00
C ASN A 110 13.64 -0.17 16.10
N ARG A 111 14.61 0.39 16.85
CA ARG A 111 14.34 1.43 17.86
C ARG A 111 13.84 2.73 17.21
N GLU A 112 14.49 3.18 16.14
CA GLU A 112 14.09 4.39 15.39
C GLU A 112 12.69 4.24 14.79
N LEU A 113 12.38 3.08 14.23
CA LEU A 113 11.04 2.78 13.72
C LEU A 113 9.99 2.76 14.84
N LYS A 114 10.25 2.09 15.97
CA LYS A 114 9.34 2.10 17.13
C LYS A 114 9.10 3.51 17.66
N ALA A 115 10.13 4.36 17.68
CA ALA A 115 10.00 5.76 18.05
C ALA A 115 9.14 6.54 17.03
N PHE A 116 9.38 6.34 15.74
CA PHE A 116 8.58 6.95 14.66
C PHE A 116 7.09 6.58 14.79
N ILE A 117 6.80 5.28 14.97
CA ILE A 117 5.43 4.77 15.14
C ILE A 117 4.81 5.40 16.38
N LYS A 118 5.53 5.42 17.51
CA LYS A 118 5.04 6.04 18.73
C LYS A 118 4.71 7.52 18.50
N THR A 119 5.53 8.28 17.80
CA THR A 119 5.28 9.70 17.54
C THR A 119 4.11 9.96 16.60
N HIS A 120 3.94 9.15 15.55
CA HIS A 120 2.94 9.42 14.51
C HIS A 120 1.58 8.76 14.77
N PHE A 121 1.53 7.73 15.61
CA PHE A 121 0.31 6.93 15.86
C PHE A 121 -0.21 7.00 17.30
N THR A 122 0.39 7.81 18.19
CA THR A 122 -0.15 8.05 19.55
C THR A 122 -1.31 9.05 19.60
N ASN A 123 -1.53 9.83 18.55
CA ASN A 123 -2.60 10.82 18.46
C ASN A 123 -3.80 10.32 17.61
N LEU A 124 -3.92 9.01 17.41
CA LEU A 124 -5.03 8.37 16.69
C LEU A 124 -6.04 7.76 17.67
#